data_AF-Q6TF87-F1
#
_entry.id   AF-Q6TF87-F1
#
_cell.length_a   1.000
_cell.length_b   1.000
_cell.length_c   1.000
_cell.angle_alpha   90.00
_cell.angle_beta   90.00
_cell.angle_gamma   90.00
#
_symmetry.space_group_name_H-M   'P 1'
#
loop_
_entity.id
_entity.type
_entity.pdbx_description
1 polymer ?
#
loop_
_entity_poly.entity_id
_entity_poly.type
_entity_poly.pdbx_seq_one_letter_code
_entity_poly.pdbx_strand_id
1 'polypeptide(L)'
;MSVFIEQRKDPLLSEDFFLGQLEDYKESLYFDQEWWSWINDPHHERWSDPAGLPTRSGASAGMYMDNLEHLILLYSGGASHEEVIAQLGVPTKEFLRHKKEFPDEQFYYWEQDAYQYVVWMFSLSILYDQDEMLPELVPLYQ
;
A
#
# COMPACT_ATOMS: atom_id res chain seq x y z
N MET A 1 -22.39 23.08 -1.32
CA MET A 1 -21.10 22.35 -1.25
C MET A 1 -21.18 21.21 -2.25
N SER A 2 -20.06 20.76 -2.83
CA SER A 2 -20.11 19.55 -3.67
C SER A 2 -20.36 18.33 -2.79
N VAL A 3 -21.00 17.30 -3.35
CA VAL A 3 -21.30 16.03 -2.64
C VAL A 3 -20.03 15.41 -2.06
N PHE A 4 -18.91 15.50 -2.80
CA PHE A 4 -17.59 15.06 -2.35
C PHE A 4 -17.16 15.75 -1.04
N ILE A 5 -17.29 17.08 -0.96
CA ILE A 5 -16.87 17.85 0.23
C ILE A 5 -17.66 17.44 1.48
N GLU A 6 -18.91 17.01 1.32
CA GLU A 6 -19.77 16.55 2.42
C GLU A 6 -19.45 15.11 2.86
N GLN A 7 -18.93 14.28 1.95
CA GLN A 7 -18.70 12.85 2.19
C GLN A 7 -17.26 12.51 2.61
N ARG A 8 -16.27 13.29 2.13
CA ARG A 8 -14.85 13.05 2.41
C ARG A 8 -14.57 12.99 3.91
N LYS A 9 -13.67 12.10 4.30
CA LYS A 9 -13.18 11.96 5.67
C LYS A 9 -11.99 12.87 5.94
N ASP A 10 -11.22 13.20 4.92
CA ASP A 10 -10.13 14.16 5.02
C ASP A 10 -10.61 15.59 4.64
N PRO A 11 -10.67 16.54 5.60
CA PRO A 11 -11.09 17.91 5.33
C PRO A 11 -10.10 18.71 4.47
N LEU A 12 -8.87 18.22 4.28
CA LEU A 12 -7.83 18.86 3.47
C LEU A 12 -7.77 18.31 2.04
N LEU A 13 -8.37 17.14 1.78
CA LEU A 13 -8.37 16.50 0.47
C LEU A 13 -9.27 17.24 -0.54
N SER A 14 -8.69 17.85 -1.57
CA SER A 14 -9.47 18.49 -2.63
C SER A 14 -10.04 17.47 -3.62
N GLU A 15 -11.17 17.81 -4.23
CA GLU A 15 -11.85 16.95 -5.22
C GLU A 15 -10.97 16.72 -6.47
N ASP A 16 -10.32 17.78 -6.96
CA ASP A 16 -9.42 17.70 -8.12
C ASP A 16 -8.23 16.77 -7.84
N PHE A 17 -7.64 16.85 -6.64
CA PHE A 17 -6.52 15.97 -6.27
C PHE A 17 -6.99 14.53 -6.13
N PHE A 18 -8.13 14.29 -5.49
CA PHE A 18 -8.71 12.96 -5.37
C PHE A 18 -8.95 12.31 -6.73
N LEU A 19 -9.58 13.02 -7.66
CA LEU A 19 -9.85 12.51 -9.01
C LEU A 19 -8.56 12.29 -9.82
N GLY A 20 -7.57 13.17 -9.67
CA GLY A 20 -6.25 13.00 -10.31
C GLY A 20 -5.57 11.72 -9.83
N GLN A 21 -5.49 11.52 -8.51
CA GLN A 21 -4.84 10.35 -7.93
C GLN A 21 -5.58 9.03 -8.24
N LEU A 22 -6.91 9.07 -8.41
CA LEU A 22 -7.65 7.90 -8.90
C LEU A 22 -7.28 7.52 -10.34
N GLU A 23 -6.96 8.49 -11.19
CA GLU A 23 -6.48 8.21 -12.54
C GLU A 23 -5.04 7.71 -12.49
N ASP A 24 -4.17 8.37 -11.74
CA ASP A 24 -2.76 7.99 -11.57
C ASP A 24 -2.62 6.55 -11.05
N TYR A 25 -3.52 6.10 -10.15
CA TYR A 25 -3.50 4.73 -9.63
C TYR A 25 -3.70 3.67 -10.73
N LYS A 26 -4.40 3.98 -11.82
CA LYS A 26 -4.54 3.04 -12.96
C LYS A 26 -3.23 2.83 -13.71
N GLU A 27 -2.31 3.78 -13.58
CA GLU A 27 -0.94 3.74 -14.11
C GLU A 27 0.07 3.25 -13.06
N SER A 28 -0.40 2.84 -11.88
CA SER A 28 0.47 2.38 -10.79
C SER A 28 1.20 1.07 -11.12
N LEU A 29 2.24 0.81 -10.33
CA LEU A 29 3.12 -0.36 -10.46
C LEU A 29 2.35 -1.66 -10.29
N TYR A 30 1.20 -1.62 -9.60
CA TYR A 30 0.33 -2.77 -9.41
C TYR A 30 -0.18 -3.38 -10.73
N PHE A 31 -0.47 -2.53 -11.71
CA PHE A 31 -0.97 -2.94 -13.02
C PHE A 31 0.14 -3.20 -14.04
N ASP A 32 1.39 -2.90 -13.68
CA ASP A 32 2.54 -3.07 -14.56
C ASP A 32 3.06 -4.52 -14.52
N GLN A 33 2.96 -5.22 -15.66
CA GLN A 33 3.46 -6.59 -15.79
C GLN A 33 4.98 -6.69 -15.66
N GLU A 34 5.72 -5.62 -15.97
CA GLU A 34 7.17 -5.60 -15.85
C GLU A 34 7.58 -5.76 -14.39
N TRP A 35 6.89 -5.08 -13.46
CA TRP A 35 7.13 -5.19 -12.02
C TRP A 35 6.87 -6.59 -11.49
N TRP A 36 5.79 -7.23 -11.93
CA TRP A 36 5.55 -8.64 -11.62
C TRP A 36 6.65 -9.56 -12.15
N SER A 37 7.24 -9.25 -13.31
CA SER A 37 8.33 -10.05 -13.86
C SER A 37 9.59 -9.93 -13.00
N TRP A 38 9.91 -8.74 -12.51
CA TRP A 38 11.02 -8.50 -11.59
C TRP A 38 10.83 -9.19 -10.26
N ILE A 39 9.64 -9.08 -9.67
CA ILE A 39 9.30 -9.72 -8.38
C ILE A 39 9.41 -11.25 -8.47
N ASN A 40 9.07 -11.84 -9.61
CA ASN A 40 9.08 -13.29 -9.77
C ASN A 40 10.43 -13.85 -10.24
N ASP A 41 11.39 -13.01 -10.62
CA ASP A 41 12.73 -13.43 -11.01
C ASP A 41 13.66 -13.49 -9.77
N PRO A 42 14.06 -14.70 -9.31
CA PRO A 42 14.94 -14.84 -8.15
C PRO A 42 16.36 -14.30 -8.39
N HIS A 43 16.72 -13.97 -9.63
CA HIS A 43 18.02 -13.41 -10.00
C HIS A 43 17.99 -11.88 -10.15
N HIS A 44 16.83 -11.25 -9.95
CA HIS A 44 16.70 -9.80 -10.06
C HIS A 44 17.19 -9.09 -8.80
N GLU A 45 18.48 -8.80 -8.74
CA GLU A 45 19.07 -7.95 -7.69
C GLU A 45 19.69 -6.67 -8.28
N ARG A 46 19.55 -5.57 -7.52
CA ARG A 46 20.10 -4.25 -7.86
C ARG A 46 21.61 -4.28 -8.16
N TRP A 47 22.34 -5.23 -7.57
CA TRP A 47 23.79 -5.38 -7.75
C TRP A 47 24.19 -6.06 -9.06
N SER A 48 23.26 -6.75 -9.73
CA SER A 48 23.48 -7.38 -11.05
C SER A 48 23.01 -6.52 -12.22
N ASP A 49 22.26 -5.44 -11.97
CA ASP A 49 21.67 -4.62 -13.03
C ASP A 49 22.41 -3.27 -13.23
N PRO A 50 23.07 -3.04 -14.39
CA PRO A 50 23.76 -1.79 -14.69
C PRO A 50 22.83 -0.58 -14.91
N ALA A 51 21.51 -0.77 -15.02
CA ALA A 51 20.53 0.29 -15.22
C ALA A 51 19.99 0.88 -13.90
N GLY A 52 20.37 0.33 -12.74
CA GLY A 52 19.94 0.85 -11.44
C GLY A 52 18.47 0.53 -11.11
N LEU A 53 17.96 -0.59 -11.63
CA LEU A 53 16.60 -1.10 -11.38
C LEU A 53 16.35 -1.36 -9.87
N PRO A 54 15.09 -1.29 -9.41
CA PRO A 54 14.73 -1.65 -8.05
C PRO A 54 15.16 -3.09 -7.72
N THR A 55 15.50 -3.38 -6.47
CA THR A 55 15.65 -4.79 -6.04
C THR A 55 14.31 -5.52 -6.18
N ARG A 56 14.33 -6.85 -6.26
CA ARG A 56 13.10 -7.65 -6.15
C ARG A 56 12.25 -7.27 -4.92
N SER A 57 12.90 -7.01 -3.78
CA SER A 57 12.22 -6.53 -2.57
C SER A 57 11.61 -5.14 -2.76
N GLY A 58 12.35 -4.20 -3.35
CA GLY A 58 11.87 -2.86 -3.67
C GLY A 58 10.72 -2.86 -4.67
N ALA A 59 10.77 -3.76 -5.66
CA ALA A 59 9.69 -3.95 -6.62
C ALA A 59 8.40 -4.39 -5.91
N SER A 60 8.53 -5.40 -5.05
CA SER A 60 7.42 -5.87 -4.23
C SER A 60 6.93 -4.84 -3.22
N ALA A 61 7.83 -4.01 -2.67
CA ALA A 61 7.48 -2.95 -1.74
C ALA A 61 6.65 -1.86 -2.43
N GLY A 62 7.10 -1.37 -3.59
CA GLY A 62 6.37 -0.36 -4.37
C GLY A 62 4.95 -0.79 -4.70
N MET A 63 4.76 -2.04 -5.13
CA MET A 63 3.45 -2.59 -5.44
C MET A 63 2.47 -2.58 -4.26
N TYR A 64 2.90 -3.01 -3.07
CA TYR A 64 1.97 -2.99 -1.92
C TYR A 64 1.71 -1.55 -1.46
N MET A 65 2.70 -0.66 -1.57
CA MET A 65 2.58 0.76 -1.19
C MET A 65 1.58 1.50 -2.05
N ASP A 66 1.64 1.36 -3.37
CA ASP A 66 0.66 1.97 -4.29
C ASP A 66 -0.78 1.55 -3.93
N ASN A 67 -0.98 0.27 -3.57
CA ASN A 67 -2.29 -0.23 -3.16
C ASN A 67 -2.75 0.31 -1.81
N LEU A 68 -1.82 0.50 -0.87
CA LEU A 68 -2.11 1.08 0.44
C LEU A 68 -2.44 2.57 0.31
N GLU A 69 -1.70 3.31 -0.51
CA GLU A 69 -1.98 4.72 -0.80
C GLU A 69 -3.35 4.88 -1.47
N HIS A 70 -3.68 4.01 -2.42
CA HIS A 70 -5.01 3.99 -3.03
C HIS A 70 -6.12 3.68 -2.03
N LEU A 71 -5.90 2.71 -1.13
CA LEU A 71 -6.84 2.42 -0.04
C LEU A 71 -7.07 3.64 0.87
N ILE A 72 -5.99 4.31 1.28
CA ILE A 72 -6.06 5.52 2.10
C ILE A 72 -6.83 6.61 1.35
N LEU A 73 -6.58 6.77 0.04
CA LEU A 73 -7.27 7.74 -0.81
C LEU A 73 -8.78 7.46 -0.88
N LEU A 74 -9.21 6.21 -1.10
CA LEU A 74 -10.62 5.82 -1.12
C LEU A 74 -11.31 6.13 0.21
N TYR A 75 -10.68 5.72 1.33
CA TYR A 75 -11.19 6.02 2.66
C TYR A 75 -11.31 7.53 2.90
N SER A 76 -10.25 8.27 2.57
CA SER A 76 -10.15 9.72 2.77
C SER A 76 -11.14 10.49 1.90
N GLY A 77 -11.36 10.03 0.67
CA GLY A 77 -12.33 10.55 -0.29
C GLY A 77 -13.80 10.26 0.07
N GLY A 78 -14.04 9.43 1.09
CA GLY A 78 -15.38 9.10 1.54
C GLY A 78 -16.07 8.01 0.72
N ALA A 79 -15.30 7.12 0.09
CA ALA A 79 -15.83 5.91 -0.53
C ALA A 79 -16.66 5.09 0.47
N SER A 80 -17.55 4.24 -0.05
CA SER A 80 -18.36 3.38 0.79
C SER A 80 -17.51 2.39 1.58
N HIS A 81 -17.99 1.97 2.76
CA HIS A 81 -17.29 0.95 3.54
C HIS A 81 -17.09 -0.35 2.75
N GLU A 82 -18.04 -0.72 1.89
CA GLU A 82 -17.96 -1.90 1.02
C GLU A 82 -16.79 -1.78 0.04
N GLU A 83 -16.61 -0.62 -0.59
CA GLU A 83 -15.47 -0.36 -1.50
C GLU A 83 -14.14 -0.36 -0.73
N VAL A 84 -14.09 0.26 0.44
CA VAL A 84 -12.88 0.30 1.27
C VAL A 84 -12.49 -1.10 1.75
N ILE A 85 -13.43 -1.93 2.16
CA ILE A 85 -13.19 -3.33 2.55
C ILE A 85 -12.68 -4.14 1.36
N ALA A 86 -13.33 -4.01 0.19
CA ALA A 86 -12.91 -4.70 -1.02
C ALA A 86 -11.48 -4.33 -1.40
N GLN A 87 -11.13 -3.05 -1.33
CA GLN A 87 -9.77 -2.59 -1.62
C GLN A 87 -8.78 -3.04 -0.54
N LEU A 88 -9.14 -3.01 0.75
CA LEU A 88 -8.26 -3.40 1.86
C LEU A 88 -7.72 -4.83 1.72
N GLY A 89 -8.48 -5.74 1.12
CA GLY A 89 -8.02 -7.09 0.84
C GLY A 89 -6.82 -7.17 -0.10
N VAL A 90 -6.59 -6.16 -0.96
CA VAL A 90 -5.48 -6.12 -1.92
C VAL A 90 -4.13 -5.82 -1.25
N PRO A 91 -3.91 -4.67 -0.58
CA PRO A 91 -2.65 -4.41 0.11
C PRO A 91 -2.41 -5.40 1.25
N THR A 92 -3.46 -5.96 1.86
CA THR A 92 -3.31 -7.05 2.85
C THR A 92 -2.59 -8.26 2.27
N LYS A 93 -3.09 -8.76 1.12
CA LYS A 93 -2.47 -9.93 0.46
C LYS A 93 -1.06 -9.62 -0.01
N GLU A 94 -0.84 -8.45 -0.59
CA GLU A 94 0.48 -8.05 -1.07
C GLU A 94 1.48 -7.85 0.06
N PHE A 95 1.06 -7.27 1.19
CA PHE A 95 1.89 -7.12 2.37
C PHE A 95 2.30 -8.48 2.95
N LEU A 96 1.34 -9.40 3.12
CA LEU A 96 1.63 -10.76 3.61
C LEU A 96 2.54 -11.53 2.65
N ARG A 97 2.35 -11.39 1.34
CA ARG A 97 3.23 -11.97 0.31
C ARG A 97 4.64 -11.39 0.43
N HIS A 98 4.76 -10.07 0.52
CA HIS A 98 6.04 -9.37 0.68
C HIS A 98 6.79 -9.86 1.93
N LYS A 99 6.12 -9.88 3.09
CA LYS A 99 6.71 -10.38 4.35
C LYS A 99 7.16 -11.83 4.27
N LYS A 100 6.41 -12.68 3.59
CA LYS A 100 6.77 -14.09 3.39
C LYS A 100 8.00 -14.26 2.49
N GLU A 101 8.10 -13.46 1.43
CA GLU A 101 9.21 -13.54 0.46
C GLU A 101 10.47 -12.82 0.94
N PHE A 102 10.31 -11.75 1.73
CA PHE A 102 11.38 -10.88 2.21
C PHE A 102 11.24 -10.66 3.73
N PRO A 103 11.47 -11.70 4.55
CA PRO A 103 11.25 -11.63 6.00
C PRO A 103 12.12 -10.59 6.72
N ASP A 104 13.31 -10.31 6.16
CA ASP A 104 14.28 -9.35 6.68
C ASP A 104 13.93 -7.89 6.36
N GLU A 105 13.03 -7.65 5.40
CA GLU A 105 12.51 -6.31 5.10
C GLU A 105 11.42 -5.98 6.14
N GLN A 106 11.67 -4.97 6.97
CA GLN A 106 10.78 -4.57 8.05
C GLN A 106 10.43 -3.09 7.96
N PHE A 107 9.18 -2.76 8.29
CA PHE A 107 8.77 -1.39 8.55
C PHE A 107 9.10 -1.05 9.99
N TYR A 108 10.00 -0.09 10.17
CA TYR A 108 10.37 0.35 11.50
C TYR A 108 9.55 1.57 11.91
N TYR A 109 8.97 1.52 13.10
CA TYR A 109 8.14 2.63 13.64
C TYR A 109 8.89 3.96 13.79
N TRP A 110 10.22 3.94 13.79
CA TRP A 110 11.04 5.14 13.90
C TRP A 110 11.41 5.73 12.54
N GLU A 111 11.10 5.05 11.44
CA GLU A 111 11.23 5.61 10.09
C GLU A 111 10.03 6.50 9.81
N GLN A 112 10.31 7.75 9.42
CA GLN A 112 9.31 8.80 9.31
C GLN A 112 8.17 8.42 8.36
N ASP A 113 8.50 7.85 7.20
CA ASP A 113 7.50 7.48 6.20
C ASP A 113 6.77 6.19 6.61
N ALA A 114 7.50 5.18 7.11
CA ALA A 114 6.95 3.89 7.52
C ALA A 114 5.90 3.99 8.64
N TYR A 115 6.12 4.87 9.62
CA TYR A 115 5.21 5.02 10.76
C TYR A 115 3.77 5.34 10.32
N GLN A 116 3.61 6.26 9.37
CA GLN A 116 2.30 6.64 8.87
C GLN A 116 1.57 5.46 8.23
N TYR A 117 2.25 4.69 7.38
CA TYR A 117 1.67 3.52 6.71
C TYR A 117 1.28 2.44 7.70
N VAL A 118 2.11 2.19 8.73
CA VAL A 118 1.79 1.19 9.76
C VAL A 118 0.55 1.60 10.57
N VAL A 119 0.43 2.88 10.93
CA VAL A 119 -0.76 3.40 11.63
C VAL A 119 -2.00 3.25 10.75
N TRP A 120 -1.93 3.56 9.46
CA TRP A 120 -3.05 3.39 8.53
C TRP A 120 -3.47 1.94 8.38
N MET A 121 -2.50 1.04 8.13
CA MET A 121 -2.76 -0.40 8.01
C MET A 121 -3.40 -0.95 9.27
N PHE A 122 -2.86 -0.63 10.45
CA PHE A 122 -3.41 -1.06 11.73
C PHE A 122 -4.83 -0.52 11.94
N SER A 123 -5.03 0.79 11.71
CA SER A 123 -6.31 1.46 11.98
C SER A 123 -7.43 0.96 11.07
N LEU A 124 -7.16 0.81 9.77
CA LEU A 124 -8.15 0.33 8.81
C LEU A 124 -8.45 -1.16 9.01
N SER A 125 -7.43 -1.96 9.34
CA SER A 125 -7.61 -3.38 9.66
C SER A 125 -8.54 -3.57 10.87
N ILE A 126 -8.33 -2.80 11.94
CA ILE A 126 -9.21 -2.84 13.13
C ILE A 126 -10.61 -2.28 12.83
N LEU A 127 -10.69 -1.17 12.09
CA LEU A 127 -11.97 -0.53 11.76
C LEU A 127 -12.91 -1.46 10.97
N TYR A 128 -12.33 -2.32 10.14
CA TYR A 128 -13.06 -3.20 9.22
C TYR A 128 -13.00 -4.69 9.59
N ASP A 129 -12.51 -5.04 10.78
CA ASP A 129 -12.41 -6.43 11.25
C ASP A 129 -11.63 -7.34 10.26
N GLN A 130 -10.52 -6.82 9.74
CA GLN A 130 -9.58 -7.50 8.84
C GLN A 130 -8.23 -7.66 9.55
N ASP A 131 -8.20 -8.44 10.62
CA ASP A 131 -7.06 -8.51 11.55
C ASP A 131 -5.91 -9.43 11.09
N GLU A 132 -6.04 -10.05 9.92
CA GLU A 132 -5.10 -11.05 9.37
C GLU A 132 -3.64 -10.55 9.29
N MET A 133 -3.44 -9.27 8.96
CA MET A 133 -2.09 -8.70 8.83
C MET A 133 -1.49 -8.21 10.16
N LEU A 134 -2.30 -8.06 11.21
CA LEU A 134 -1.85 -7.40 12.45
C LEU A 134 -0.64 -8.08 13.11
N PRO A 135 -0.53 -9.43 13.15
CA PRO A 135 0.66 -10.08 13.69
C PRO A 135 1.96 -9.74 12.94
N GLU A 136 1.86 -9.42 11.64
CA GLU A 136 2.99 -9.10 10.77
C GLU A 136 3.34 -7.60 10.78
N LEU A 137 2.40 -6.73 11.15
CA LEU A 137 2.61 -5.28 11.33
C LEU A 137 3.37 -4.94 12.61
N VAL A 138 3.34 -5.84 13.59
CA VAL A 138 4.01 -5.66 14.88
C VAL A 138 5.16 -6.66 14.99
N PRO A 139 6.41 -6.26 14.71
CA PRO A 139 7.54 -7.05 15.15
C PRO A 139 7.43 -7.12 16.68
N LEU A 140 7.04 -8.28 17.20
CA LEU A 140 7.28 -8.61 18.59
C LEU A 140 8.79 -8.53 18.77
N TYR A 141 9.27 -7.48 19.42
CA TYR A 141 10.63 -7.46 19.94
C TYR A 141 10.81 -8.72 20.80
N GLN A 142 11.48 -9.73 20.24
CA GLN A 142 11.95 -10.90 20.97
C GLN A 142 13.42 -10.70 21.35
#